data_AF-A0AAQ3LLM4-F1
#
_entry.id   AF-A0AAQ3LLM4-F1
#
_cell.length_a   1.000
_cell.length_b   1.000
_cell.length_c   1.000
_cell.angle_alpha   90.00
_cell.angle_beta   90.00
_cell.angle_gamma   90.00
#
_symmetry.space_group_name_H-M   'P 1'
#
loop_
_entity.id
_entity.type
_entity.pdbx_description
1 polymer ?
#
loop_
_entity_poly.entity_id
_entity_poly.type
_entity_poly.pdbx_seq_one_letter_code
_entity_poly.pdbx_strand_id
1 'polypeptide(L)' 'MSHTYLTTEELATRMKYDVRTIRNRLKDSVLLEGIHYFRPFGGRKILFIWEAIEKDMQKYSRTSSLIPMAGGGICHG' A
#
# COMPACT_ATOMS: atom_id res chain seq x y z
N MET A 1 21.32 -3.98 2.26
CA MET A 1 19.87 -3.80 2.07
C MET A 1 19.19 -4.32 3.33
N SER A 2 18.76 -3.41 4.21
CA SER A 2 18.14 -3.77 5.50
C SER A 2 16.62 -3.68 5.37
N HIS A 3 15.96 -4.78 5.05
CA HIS A 3 14.50 -4.82 5.02
C HIS A 3 13.95 -4.44 6.40
N THR A 4 13.31 -3.29 6.48
CA THR A 4 12.69 -2.82 7.72
C THR A 4 11.34 -3.50 7.88
N TYR A 5 11.26 -4.42 8.83
CA TYR A 5 10.03 -5.09 9.19
C TYR A 5 9.28 -4.27 10.24
N LEU A 6 8.03 -3.97 9.96
CA LEU A 6 7.16 -3.19 10.84
C LEU A 6 5.95 -4.02 11.22
N THR A 7 5.52 -3.90 12.45
CA THR A 7 4.19 -4.34 12.89
C THR A 7 3.12 -3.37 12.38
N THR A 8 1.84 -3.77 12.49
CA THR A 8 0.72 -2.91 12.09
C THR A 8 0.72 -1.58 12.84
N GLU A 9 1.10 -1.57 14.12
CA GLU A 9 1.16 -0.36 14.95
C GLU A 9 2.30 0.56 14.53
N GLU A 10 3.49 0.01 14.31
CA GLU A 10 4.65 0.81 13.85
C GLU A 10 4.41 1.38 12.45
N LEU A 11 3.79 0.60 11.56
CA LEU A 11 3.39 1.07 10.22
C LEU A 11 2.35 2.21 10.32
N ALA A 12 1.38 2.08 11.23
CA ALA A 12 0.36 3.09 11.51
C ALA A 12 1.00 4.42 11.92
N THR A 13 1.91 4.38 12.89
CA THR A 13 2.64 5.57 13.35
C THR A 13 3.47 6.18 12.22
N ARG A 14 4.15 5.36 11.41
CA ARG A 14 5.03 5.84 10.34
C ARG A 14 4.28 6.47 9.18
N MET A 15 3.18 5.88 8.74
CA MET A 15 2.33 6.42 7.66
C MET A 15 1.29 7.43 8.18
N LYS A 16 1.21 7.63 9.50
CA LYS A 16 0.21 8.46 10.19
C LYS A 16 -1.23 8.05 9.86
N TYR A 17 -1.47 6.74 9.73
CA TYR A 17 -2.79 6.16 9.59
C TYR A 17 -3.24 5.48 10.89
N ASP A 18 -4.54 5.25 11.02
CA ASP A 18 -5.06 4.41 12.09
C ASP A 18 -4.83 2.92 11.79
N VAL A 19 -4.53 2.13 12.84
CA VAL A 19 -4.30 0.68 12.75
C VAL A 19 -5.48 -0.05 12.09
N ARG A 20 -6.72 0.38 12.38
CA ARG A 20 -7.92 -0.20 11.75
C ARG A 20 -7.97 0.09 10.26
N THR A 21 -7.53 1.27 9.84
CA THR A 21 -7.50 1.65 8.42
C THR A 21 -6.51 0.77 7.67
N ILE A 22 -5.34 0.52 8.24
CA ILE A 22 -4.34 -0.37 7.64
C ILE A 22 -4.91 -1.79 7.51
N ARG A 23 -5.54 -2.32 8.57
CA ARG A 23 -6.03 -3.69 8.57
C ARG A 23 -7.27 -3.94 7.70
N ASN A 24 -8.19 -2.98 7.64
CA ASN A 24 -9.49 -3.17 6.98
C ASN A 24 -9.56 -2.57 5.58
N ARG A 25 -8.74 -1.54 5.27
CA ARG A 25 -8.71 -0.92 3.94
C ARG A 25 -7.45 -1.30 3.19
N LEU A 26 -6.27 -0.95 3.72
CA LEU A 26 -5.03 -1.07 2.96
C LEU A 26 -4.63 -2.54 2.73
N LYS A 27 -4.79 -3.39 3.75
CA LYS A 27 -4.49 -4.82 3.66
C LYS A 27 -5.27 -5.52 2.54
N ASP A 28 -6.54 -5.17 2.35
CA ASP A 28 -7.41 -5.89 1.41
C ASP A 28 -7.50 -5.19 0.04
N SER A 29 -7.18 -3.90 -0.06
CA SER A 29 -7.23 -3.15 -1.33
C SER A 29 -5.89 -2.99 -2.04
N VAL A 30 -4.79 -2.85 -1.31
CA VAL A 30 -3.50 -2.41 -1.89
C VAL A 30 -2.33 -3.33 -1.51
N LEU A 31 -2.33 -3.88 -0.30
CA LEU A 31 -1.23 -4.70 0.19
C LEU A 31 -1.41 -6.16 -0.21
N LEU A 32 -0.34 -6.79 -0.71
CA LEU A 32 -0.36 -8.15 -1.22
C LEU A 32 0.45 -9.04 -0.27
N GLU A 33 -0.12 -10.19 0.08
CA GLU A 33 0.57 -11.20 0.90
C GLU A 33 1.79 -11.75 0.15
N GLY A 34 2.92 -11.87 0.84
CA GLY A 34 4.21 -12.30 0.27
C GLY A 34 5.05 -11.16 -0.33
N ILE A 35 4.45 -10.00 -0.62
CA ILE A 35 5.17 -8.82 -1.15
C ILE A 35 5.21 -7.70 -0.11
N HIS A 36 4.04 -7.26 0.34
CA HIS A 36 3.89 -6.12 1.26
C HIS A 36 3.84 -6.55 2.72
N TYR A 37 3.30 -7.74 2.98
CA TYR A 37 3.23 -8.31 4.31
C TYR A 37 3.35 -9.83 4.27
N PHE A 38 3.76 -10.41 5.38
CA PHE A 38 3.80 -11.85 5.55
C PHE A 38 3.45 -12.24 6.98
N ARG A 39 3.06 -13.51 7.15
CA ARG A 39 2.76 -14.11 8.45
C ARG A 39 3.95 -14.97 8.89
N PRO A 40 4.82 -14.49 9.79
CA PRO A 40 5.91 -15.30 10.29
C PRO A 40 5.36 -16.51 11.08
N PHE A 41 5.95 -17.69 10.83
CA PHE A 41 5.71 -18.94 11.57
C PHE A 41 4.24 -19.39 11.68
N GLY A 42 3.39 -19.04 10.70
CA GLY A 42 1.97 -19.43 10.70
C GLY A 42 1.14 -18.81 11.83
N GLY A 43 1.70 -17.82 12.54
CA GLY A 43 1.04 -17.17 13.66
C GLY A 43 -0.05 -16.17 13.23
N ARG A 44 -0.73 -15.61 14.22
CA ARG A 44 -1.70 -14.50 14.04
C ARG A 44 -1.03 -13.14 13.81
N LYS A 45 0.29 -13.05 14.04
CA LYS A 45 1.04 -11.80 13.87
C LYS A 45 1.33 -11.58 12.38
N ILE A 46 1.17 -10.33 11.94
CA ILE A 46 1.47 -9.90 10.57
C ILE A 46 2.63 -8.92 10.65
N LEU A 47 3.63 -9.13 9.78
CA LEU A 47 4.73 -8.21 9.59
C LEU A 47 4.65 -7.59 8.20
N PHE A 48 4.96 -6.31 8.13
CA PHE A 48 4.96 -5.51 6.92
C PHE A 48 6.38 -5.18 6.51
N ILE A 49 6.63 -5.12 5.21
CA ILE A 49 7.94 -4.76 4.64
C ILE A 49 7.85 -3.31 4.16
N TRP A 50 8.49 -2.38 4.89
CA TRP A 50 8.40 -0.94 4.60
C TRP A 50 8.81 -0.62 3.16
N GLU A 51 9.92 -1.18 2.70
CA GLU A 51 10.48 -0.87 1.37
C GLU A 51 9.53 -1.25 0.23
N ALA A 52 8.83 -2.38 0.36
CA ALA A 52 7.84 -2.80 -0.63
C ALA A 52 6.65 -1.83 -0.65
N ILE A 53 6.14 -1.46 0.53
CA ILE A 53 5.02 -0.53 0.69
C ILE A 53 5.38 0.86 0.13
N GLU A 54 6.57 1.37 0.44
CA GLU A 54 7.05 2.66 -0.04
C GLU A 54 7.17 2.69 -1.56
N LYS A 55 7.74 1.63 -2.14
CA LYS A 55 7.87 1.48 -3.60
C LYS A 55 6.52 1.47 -4.29
N ASP A 56 5.56 0.73 -3.75
CA ASP A 56 4.22 0.64 -4.33
C ASP A 56 3.45 1.96 -4.17
N MET A 57 3.57 2.62 -3.02
CA MET A 57 3.00 3.96 -2.80
C MET A 57 3.53 4.99 -3.81
N GLN A 58 4.83 4.99 -4.08
CA GLN A 58 5.42 5.84 -5.11
C GLN A 58 4.92 5.48 -6.52
N LYS A 59 4.75 4.18 -6.81
CA LYS A 59 4.22 3.72 -8.11
C LYS A 59 2.76 4.14 -8.30
N TYR A 60 1.92 3.98 -7.27
CA TYR A 60 0.52 4.42 -7.29
C TYR A 60 0.41 5.94 -7.46
N SER A 61 1.21 6.72 -6.73
CA SER A 61 1.25 8.18 -6.87
C SER A 61 1.65 8.62 -8.28
N ARG A 62 2.66 7.97 -8.89
CA ARG A 62 3.06 8.23 -10.28
C ARG A 62 1.97 7.85 -11.29
N THR A 63 1.23 6.79 -11.00
CA THR A 63 0.16 6.30 -11.89
C THR A 63 -1.10 7.16 -11.79
N SER A 64 -1.45 7.68 -10.61
CA SER A 64 -2.57 8.64 -10.47
C SER A 64 -2.30 9.99 -11.11
N SER A 65 -1.03 10.35 -11.31
CA SER A 65 -0.63 11.53 -12.10
C SER A 65 -0.69 11.30 -13.62
N LEU A 66 -0.91 10.06 -14.07
CA LEU A 66 -1.17 9.72 -15.47
C LEU A 66 -2.68 9.60 -15.68
N ILE A 67 -3.41 10.70 -15.59
CA ILE A 67 -4.72 10.78 -16.24
C ILE A 67 -4.42 10.77 -17.75
N PRO A 68 -4.78 9.73 -18.52
CA PRO A 68 -4.73 9.83 -19.96
C PRO A 68 -5.93 10.69 -20.37
N MET A 69 -5.74 12.00 -20.49
CA MET A 69 -6.63 12.85 -21.28
C MET A 69 -6.38 12.57 -22.77
N ALA A 70 -6.57 11.33 -23.20
CA ALA A 70 -6.30 10.88 -24.57
C ALA A 70 -7.46 10.03 -25.07
N GLY A 71 -8.58 10.69 -25.37
CA GLY A 71 -9.75 10.08 -25.97
C GLY A 71 -10.87 11.11 -26.08
N GLY A 72 -10.68 12.12 -26.92
CA GLY A 72 -11.62 13.22 -27.12
C GLY A 72 -13.04 12.73 -27.38
N GLY A 73 -13.98 13.11 -26.51
CA GLY A 73 -15.40 13.10 -26.80
C GLY A 73 -15.79 14.46 -27.35
N ILE A 74 -16.29 14.48 -28.58
CA ILE A 74 -16.83 15.66 -29.27
C ILE A 74 -18.07 16.12 -28.51
N CYS A 75 -18.11 17.39 -28.09
CA CYS A 75 -19.31 18.02 -27.56
C CYS A 75 -20.21 18.42 -28.73
N HIS A 76 -21.37 17.79 -28.86
CA HIS A 76 -22.51 18.35 -29.59
C HIS A 76 -23.55 18.79 -28.57
N GLY A 77 -23.77 20.10 -28.51
CA GLY A 77 -24.77 20.76 -27.66
C GLY A 77 -24.59 22.27 -27.75
#